data_AF-A0A3N5XEK6-F1
#
_entry.id   AF-A0A3N5XEK6-F1
#
_cell.length_a   1.000
_cell.length_b   1.000
_cell.length_c   1.000
_cell.angle_alpha   90.00
_cell.angle_beta   90.00
_cell.angle_gamma   90.00
#
_symmetry.space_group_name_H-M   'P 1'
#
loop_
_entity.id
_entity.type
_entity.pdbx_description
1 polymer ?
#
loop_
_entity_poly.entity_id
_entity_poly.type
_entity_poly.pdbx_seq_one_letter_code
_entity_poly.pdbx_strand_id
1 'polypeptide(L)'
;MQAFEKLGAFYLGRPYDLETKRRGDGPLLYDSRDLVTHAVCVGMTGSGKTGLCICLLEEAAIDGVPAIVIDPKGDLSNLLLTFPQLRPEDFRPWVNPDDARRKGLDVDAFAAQQAALWRAGLAEWGQDGERIARLRAAADFAIYTPGSEAGIPVSILRSLEAPPGGPGADPELARERIATTVTSLLGLLGLDADPIRSREHILLSTIIDASWKAGRGLDLGLLIQQIQAPPVARVGVLDLESFFPAKDRFELAMSLNNLLASPGFGAWMTGEPLDVQRLLYTSEG
;
A
#
# COMPACT_ATOMS: atom_id res chain seq x y z
N MET A 1 -27.23 17.49 -13.27
CA MET A 1 -26.40 16.90 -12.20
C MET A 1 -27.04 17.22 -10.86
N GLN A 2 -27.34 16.20 -10.04
CA GLN A 2 -27.67 16.44 -8.63
C GLN A 2 -26.42 17.00 -7.94
N ALA A 3 -26.56 18.03 -7.11
CA ALA A 3 -25.43 18.65 -6.42
C ALA A 3 -25.05 17.84 -5.16
N PHE A 4 -24.38 16.69 -5.35
CA PHE A 4 -23.80 15.92 -4.25
C PHE A 4 -22.29 16.18 -4.03
N GLU A 5 -21.64 16.87 -4.95
CA GLU A 5 -20.21 17.19 -4.89
C GLU A 5 -20.01 18.38 -3.95
N LYS A 6 -19.63 18.09 -2.71
CA LYS A 6 -19.41 19.07 -1.64
C LYS A 6 -18.17 18.67 -0.87
N LEU A 7 -17.20 19.57 -0.80
CA LEU A 7 -15.94 19.33 -0.08
C LEU A 7 -16.23 18.87 1.35
N GLY A 8 -15.65 17.72 1.70
CA GLY A 8 -15.78 17.09 3.01
C GLY A 8 -17.06 16.29 3.22
N ALA A 9 -17.92 16.14 2.20
CA ALA A 9 -19.17 15.41 2.27
C ALA A 9 -19.26 14.34 1.16
N PHE A 10 -18.88 13.11 1.52
CA PHE A 10 -18.77 11.98 0.60
C PHE A 10 -20.13 11.46 0.17
N TYR A 11 -20.34 11.30 -1.13
CA TYR A 11 -21.55 10.70 -1.68
C TYR A 11 -21.54 9.17 -1.56
N LEU A 12 -22.38 8.62 -0.69
CA LEU A 12 -22.50 7.17 -0.45
C LEU A 12 -23.77 6.55 -1.06
N GLY A 13 -24.37 7.21 -2.05
CA GLY A 13 -25.58 6.76 -2.73
C GLY A 13 -26.82 7.49 -2.27
N ARG A 14 -27.89 6.77 -1.92
CA ARG A 14 -29.19 7.34 -1.54
C ARG A 14 -29.70 6.69 -0.26
N PRO A 15 -30.55 7.38 0.53
CA PRO A 15 -31.26 6.75 1.63
C PRO A 15 -31.99 5.49 1.17
N TYR A 16 -32.06 4.47 2.02
CA TYR A 16 -32.76 3.23 1.73
C TYR A 16 -33.70 2.89 2.88
N ASP A 17 -34.98 2.76 2.57
CA ASP A 17 -36.02 2.39 3.53
C ASP A 17 -36.10 0.87 3.64
N LEU A 18 -35.79 0.35 4.82
CA LEU A 18 -35.71 -1.10 5.07
C LEU A 18 -37.09 -1.78 5.15
N GLU A 19 -38.13 -1.06 5.55
CA GLU A 19 -39.48 -1.61 5.70
C GLU A 19 -40.14 -1.79 4.33
N THR A 20 -40.10 -0.73 3.51
CA THR A 20 -40.68 -0.69 2.18
C THR A 20 -39.76 -1.27 1.11
N LYS A 21 -38.47 -1.47 1.44
CA LYS A 21 -37.41 -1.94 0.53
C LYS A 21 -37.29 -1.06 -0.70
N ARG A 22 -37.34 0.25 -0.49
CA ARG A 22 -37.27 1.26 -1.54
C ARG A 22 -36.11 2.21 -1.28
N ARG A 23 -35.40 2.54 -2.36
CA ARG A 23 -34.48 3.68 -2.35
C ARG A 23 -35.30 4.96 -2.21
N GLY A 24 -34.89 5.81 -1.27
CA GLY A 24 -35.40 7.15 -1.13
C GLY A 24 -34.82 8.11 -2.16
N ASP A 25 -35.33 9.33 -2.14
CA ASP A 25 -34.85 10.42 -2.98
C ASP A 25 -33.69 11.17 -2.33
N GLY A 26 -32.89 11.83 -3.18
CA GLY A 26 -31.76 12.67 -2.75
C GLY A 26 -30.50 11.89 -2.37
N PRO A 27 -29.36 12.59 -2.27
CA PRO A 27 -28.08 11.97 -1.96
C PRO A 27 -27.95 11.65 -0.47
N LEU A 28 -27.32 10.52 -0.17
CA LEU A 28 -26.77 10.20 1.15
C LEU A 28 -25.34 10.75 1.21
N LEU A 29 -25.17 11.88 1.91
CA LEU A 29 -23.88 12.53 2.10
C LEU A 29 -23.33 12.20 3.48
N TYR A 30 -22.11 11.71 3.53
CA TYR A 30 -21.40 11.31 4.74
C TYR A 30 -20.32 12.34 5.08
N ASP A 31 -20.24 12.76 6.34
CA ASP A 31 -19.24 13.72 6.79
C ASP A 31 -17.86 13.05 6.86
N SER A 32 -16.97 13.39 5.93
CA SER A 32 -15.63 12.79 5.84
C SER A 32 -14.79 12.97 7.12
N ARG A 33 -15.10 13.99 7.94
CA ARG A 33 -14.40 14.22 9.20
C ARG A 33 -14.60 13.10 10.19
N ASP A 34 -15.67 12.32 10.07
CA ASP A 34 -15.89 11.15 10.93
C ASP A 34 -14.83 10.07 10.67
N LEU A 35 -14.23 10.01 9.46
CA LEU A 35 -13.19 9.04 9.09
C LEU A 35 -11.84 9.31 9.77
N VAL A 36 -11.64 10.48 10.38
CA VAL A 36 -10.40 10.77 11.14
C VAL A 36 -10.32 10.00 12.46
N THR A 37 -11.39 9.30 12.84
CA THR A 37 -11.51 8.55 14.10
C THR A 37 -11.48 7.03 13.93
N HIS A 38 -11.05 6.55 12.76
CA HIS A 38 -11.08 5.14 12.30
C HIS A 38 -12.48 4.67 11.89
N ALA A 39 -12.53 3.75 10.94
CA ALA A 39 -13.77 3.13 10.47
C ALA A 39 -13.59 1.61 10.31
N VAL A 40 -14.68 0.87 10.48
CA VAL A 40 -14.71 -0.59 10.26
C VAL A 40 -15.90 -0.94 9.37
N CYS A 41 -15.64 -1.60 8.25
CA CYS A 41 -16.69 -2.13 7.36
C CYS A 41 -16.85 -3.65 7.57
N VAL A 42 -18.01 -4.08 8.08
CA VAL A 42 -18.31 -5.49 8.37
C VAL A 42 -19.43 -6.00 7.46
N GLY A 43 -19.33 -7.24 7.00
CA GLY A 43 -20.33 -7.88 6.15
C GLY A 43 -19.83 -9.18 5.54
N MET A 44 -20.75 -10.03 5.08
CA MET A 44 -20.42 -11.30 4.41
C MET A 44 -19.88 -11.08 2.97
N THR A 45 -19.28 -12.09 2.36
CA THR A 45 -18.91 -12.02 0.93
C THR A 45 -20.15 -11.70 0.08
N GLY A 46 -20.00 -10.81 -0.90
CA GLY A 46 -21.13 -10.36 -1.73
C GLY A 46 -22.03 -9.30 -1.09
N SER A 47 -21.80 -8.89 0.17
CA SER A 47 -22.62 -7.86 0.84
C SER A 47 -22.32 -6.41 0.40
N GLY A 48 -21.41 -6.20 -0.55
CA GLY A 48 -21.04 -4.87 -1.04
C GLY A 48 -19.91 -4.14 -0.30
N LYS A 49 -19.16 -4.78 0.61
CA LYS A 49 -18.04 -4.15 1.34
C LYS A 49 -17.02 -3.48 0.41
N THR A 50 -16.52 -4.21 -0.58
CA THR A 50 -15.54 -3.69 -1.55
C THR A 50 -16.11 -2.52 -2.33
N GLY A 51 -17.39 -2.60 -2.72
CA GLY A 51 -18.09 -1.50 -3.39
C GLY A 51 -18.16 -0.24 -2.52
N LEU A 52 -18.49 -0.38 -1.23
CA LEU A 52 -18.47 0.75 -0.29
C LEU A 52 -17.07 1.35 -0.13
N CYS A 53 -16.02 0.52 -0.01
CA CYS A 53 -14.65 1.01 0.06
C CYS A 53 -14.24 1.74 -1.23
N ILE A 54 -14.61 1.22 -2.40
CA ILE A 54 -14.38 1.87 -3.70
C ILE A 54 -15.07 3.24 -3.72
N CYS A 55 -16.35 3.32 -3.36
CA CYS A 55 -17.04 4.61 -3.28
C CYS A 55 -16.30 5.59 -2.35
N LEU A 56 -15.92 5.17 -1.13
CA LEU A 56 -15.17 6.01 -0.20
C LEU A 56 -13.85 6.51 -0.78
N LEU A 57 -13.11 5.66 -1.50
CA LEU A 57 -11.84 6.02 -2.13
C LEU A 57 -12.06 6.98 -3.31
N GLU A 58 -13.11 6.80 -4.09
CA GLU A 58 -13.47 7.72 -5.18
C GLU A 58 -13.84 9.11 -4.65
N GLU A 59 -14.64 9.19 -3.58
CA GLU A 59 -14.99 10.46 -2.94
C GLU A 59 -13.76 11.14 -2.33
N ALA A 60 -12.90 10.38 -1.64
CA ALA A 60 -11.65 10.88 -1.07
C ALA A 60 -10.73 11.45 -2.16
N ALA A 61 -10.57 10.73 -3.27
CA ALA A 61 -9.77 11.19 -4.40
C ALA A 61 -10.32 12.49 -5.01
N ILE A 62 -11.63 12.58 -5.22
CA ILE A 62 -12.29 13.80 -5.74
C ILE A 62 -12.07 15.01 -4.81
N ASP A 63 -12.07 14.79 -3.50
CA ASP A 63 -11.80 15.82 -2.48
C ASP A 63 -10.29 16.10 -2.27
N GLY A 64 -9.39 15.44 -3.02
CA GLY A 64 -7.94 15.63 -2.93
C GLY A 64 -7.32 15.01 -1.68
N VAL A 65 -7.96 14.00 -1.09
CA VAL A 65 -7.45 13.23 0.05
C VAL A 65 -6.72 11.99 -0.48
N PRO A 66 -5.38 11.90 -0.36
CA PRO A 66 -4.62 10.76 -0.85
C PRO A 66 -4.84 9.52 0.03
N ALA A 67 -4.76 8.34 -0.57
CA ALA A 67 -4.98 7.08 0.13
C ALA A 67 -3.94 6.02 -0.26
N ILE A 68 -3.38 5.34 0.75
CA ILE A 68 -2.67 4.07 0.57
C ILE A 68 -3.62 2.94 0.93
N VAL A 69 -3.71 1.95 0.05
CA VAL A 69 -4.64 0.82 0.19
C VAL A 69 -3.84 -0.48 0.20
N ILE A 70 -3.98 -1.25 1.28
CA ILE A 70 -3.40 -2.60 1.37
C ILE A 70 -4.48 -3.59 0.92
N ASP A 71 -4.30 -4.16 -0.27
CA ASP A 71 -5.28 -5.04 -0.89
C ASP A 71 -4.75 -6.48 -1.05
N PRO A 72 -4.89 -7.33 -0.02
CA PRO A 72 -4.45 -8.72 -0.10
C PRO A 72 -5.33 -9.57 -1.03
N LYS A 73 -6.51 -9.09 -1.45
CA LYS A 73 -7.43 -9.83 -2.34
C LYS A 73 -7.24 -9.47 -3.81
N GLY A 74 -6.72 -8.27 -4.09
CA GLY A 74 -6.53 -7.74 -5.44
C GLY A 74 -7.80 -7.14 -6.07
N ASP A 75 -8.91 -7.07 -5.34
CA ASP A 75 -10.20 -6.59 -5.86
C ASP A 75 -10.29 -5.06 -6.00
N LEU A 76 -9.46 -4.30 -5.27
CA LEU A 76 -9.46 -2.83 -5.30
C LEU A 76 -8.70 -2.28 -6.51
N SER A 77 -7.90 -3.11 -7.19
CA SER A 77 -7.32 -2.78 -8.51
C SER A 77 -8.38 -2.44 -9.56
N ASN A 78 -9.63 -2.86 -9.35
CA ASN A 78 -10.78 -2.48 -10.18
C ASN A 78 -11.03 -0.97 -10.23
N LEU A 79 -10.49 -0.16 -9.31
CA LEU A 79 -10.48 1.30 -9.39
C LEU A 79 -9.83 1.84 -10.67
N LEU A 80 -8.93 1.07 -11.29
CA LEU A 80 -8.30 1.44 -12.55
C LEU A 80 -9.20 1.16 -13.77
N LEU A 81 -10.30 0.42 -13.60
CA LEU A 81 -11.29 0.14 -14.65
C LEU A 81 -12.29 1.30 -14.81
N THR A 82 -11.75 2.50 -15.01
CA THR A 82 -12.53 3.75 -15.15
C THR A 82 -12.45 4.25 -16.59
N PHE A 83 -13.61 4.26 -17.28
CA PHE A 83 -13.72 4.60 -18.70
C PHE A 83 -14.58 5.85 -18.91
N PRO A 84 -14.00 7.07 -18.96
CA PRO A 84 -14.79 8.30 -19.03
C PRO A 84 -15.69 8.40 -20.26
N GLN A 85 -15.26 7.85 -21.40
CA GLN A 85 -16.05 7.90 -22.63
C GLN A 85 -17.11 6.78 -22.70
N LEU A 86 -17.02 5.77 -21.83
CA LEU A 86 -17.94 4.62 -21.78
C LEU A 86 -18.15 3.96 -23.17
N ARG A 87 -17.11 3.83 -23.98
CA ARG A 87 -17.22 3.27 -25.33
C ARG A 87 -17.00 1.76 -25.28
N PRO A 88 -17.66 0.96 -26.15
CA PRO A 88 -17.45 -0.49 -26.20
C PRO A 88 -15.97 -0.91 -26.25
N GLU A 89 -15.16 -0.21 -27.04
CA GLU A 89 -13.71 -0.44 -27.17
C GLU A 89 -12.93 -0.29 -25.86
N ASP A 90 -13.42 0.52 -24.91
CA ASP A 90 -12.78 0.68 -23.60
C ASP A 90 -12.99 -0.58 -22.72
N PHE A 91 -14.11 -1.29 -22.90
CA PHE A 91 -14.46 -2.51 -22.16
C PHE A 91 -13.91 -3.78 -22.81
N ARG A 92 -13.74 -3.78 -24.13
CA ARG A 92 -13.36 -4.94 -24.94
C ARG A 92 -12.13 -5.72 -24.41
N PRO A 93 -11.05 -5.10 -23.93
CA PRO A 93 -9.89 -5.84 -23.41
C PRO A 93 -10.17 -6.59 -22.10
N TRP A 94 -11.21 -6.17 -21.37
CA TRP A 94 -11.49 -6.61 -20.01
C TRP A 94 -12.67 -7.58 -19.91
N VAL A 95 -13.45 -7.75 -20.98
CA VAL A 95 -14.54 -8.72 -20.99
C VAL A 95 -14.00 -10.15 -21.16
N ASN A 96 -14.61 -11.09 -20.45
CA ASN A 96 -14.27 -12.51 -20.57
C ASN A 96 -14.93 -13.13 -21.82
N PRO A 97 -14.15 -13.68 -22.78
CA PRO A 97 -14.70 -14.32 -23.98
C PRO A 97 -15.62 -15.52 -23.70
N ASP A 98 -15.39 -16.25 -22.61
CA ASP A 98 -16.24 -17.38 -22.25
C ASP A 98 -17.62 -16.93 -21.74
N ASP A 99 -17.69 -15.78 -21.05
CA ASP A 99 -18.97 -15.21 -20.63
C ASP A 99 -19.76 -14.65 -21.81
N ALA A 100 -19.06 -14.05 -22.79
CA ALA A 100 -19.67 -13.67 -24.08
C ALA A 100 -20.27 -14.90 -24.78
N ARG A 101 -19.50 -15.99 -24.90
CA ARG A 101 -19.94 -17.24 -25.53
C ARG A 101 -21.15 -17.85 -24.82
N ARG A 102 -21.16 -17.88 -23.48
CA ARG A 102 -22.29 -18.39 -22.68
C ARG A 102 -23.58 -17.61 -22.93
N LYS A 103 -23.48 -16.32 -23.27
CA LYS A 103 -24.61 -15.46 -23.63
C LYS A 103 -24.94 -15.49 -25.13
N GLY A 104 -24.23 -16.29 -25.93
CA GLY A 104 -24.42 -16.35 -27.38
C GLY A 104 -23.95 -15.08 -28.11
N LEU A 105 -23.04 -14.32 -27.51
CA LEU A 105 -22.48 -13.08 -28.06
C LEU A 105 -21.02 -13.28 -28.44
N ASP A 106 -20.56 -12.52 -29.44
CA ASP A 106 -19.12 -12.33 -29.63
C ASP A 106 -18.57 -11.29 -28.63
N VAL A 107 -17.24 -11.13 -28.61
CA VAL A 107 -16.54 -10.25 -27.67
C VAL A 107 -16.94 -8.78 -27.87
N ASP A 108 -17.11 -8.34 -29.12
CA ASP A 108 -17.42 -6.96 -29.45
C ASP A 108 -18.85 -6.58 -29.05
N ALA A 109 -19.82 -7.44 -29.36
CA ALA A 109 -21.21 -7.29 -28.94
C ALA A 109 -21.33 -7.35 -27.41
N PHE A 110 -20.58 -8.22 -26.75
CA PHE A 110 -20.59 -8.30 -25.29
C PHE A 110 -19.98 -7.05 -24.65
N ALA A 111 -18.87 -6.53 -25.17
CA ALA A 111 -18.28 -5.26 -24.72
C ALA A 111 -19.25 -4.07 -24.90
N ALA A 112 -19.97 -4.01 -26.02
CA ALA A 112 -21.01 -3.00 -26.25
C ALA A 112 -22.16 -3.12 -25.24
N GLN A 113 -22.56 -4.34 -24.90
CA GLN A 113 -23.57 -4.58 -23.86
C GLN A 113 -23.09 -4.09 -22.48
N GLN A 114 -21.83 -4.32 -22.13
CA GLN A 114 -21.27 -3.84 -20.85
C GLN A 114 -21.17 -2.32 -20.79
N ALA A 115 -20.75 -1.68 -21.87
CA ALA A 115 -20.73 -0.22 -21.98
C ALA A 115 -22.12 0.39 -21.80
N ALA A 116 -23.16 -0.21 -22.41
CA ALA A 116 -24.54 0.22 -22.25
C ALA A 116 -25.06 0.02 -20.82
N LEU A 117 -24.74 -1.13 -20.20
CA LEU A 117 -25.10 -1.43 -18.81
C LEU A 117 -24.51 -0.41 -17.84
N TRP A 118 -23.21 -0.09 -17.97
CA TRP A 118 -22.55 0.90 -17.12
C TRP A 118 -23.14 2.29 -17.31
N ARG A 119 -23.36 2.73 -18.55
CA ARG A 119 -24.00 4.03 -18.84
C ARG A 119 -25.38 4.14 -18.19
N ALA A 120 -26.21 3.11 -18.30
CA ALA A 120 -27.55 3.10 -17.70
C ALA A 120 -27.49 3.09 -16.16
N GLY A 121 -26.61 2.26 -15.57
CA GLY A 121 -26.43 2.18 -14.13
C GLY A 121 -25.94 3.50 -13.53
N LEU A 122 -24.92 4.14 -14.12
CA LEU A 122 -24.44 5.45 -13.67
C LEU A 122 -25.54 6.51 -13.74
N ALA A 123 -26.29 6.56 -14.85
CA ALA A 123 -27.38 7.52 -15.03
C ALA A 123 -28.49 7.36 -13.97
N GLU A 124 -28.78 6.13 -13.54
CA GLU A 124 -29.73 5.85 -12.47
C GLU A 124 -29.34 6.52 -11.14
N TRP A 125 -28.04 6.63 -10.88
CA TRP A 125 -27.46 7.31 -9.72
C TRP A 125 -27.15 8.79 -9.96
N GLY A 126 -27.53 9.34 -11.13
CA GLY A 126 -27.26 10.73 -11.48
C GLY A 126 -25.78 11.01 -11.81
N GLN A 127 -25.03 9.97 -12.17
CA GLN A 127 -23.63 10.03 -12.58
C GLN A 127 -23.49 9.78 -14.09
N ASP A 128 -22.35 10.17 -14.64
CA ASP A 128 -22.02 10.01 -16.05
C ASP A 128 -20.49 9.93 -16.24
N GLY A 129 -20.06 9.89 -17.50
CA GLY A 129 -18.66 9.86 -17.87
C GLY A 129 -17.86 11.10 -17.46
N GLU A 130 -18.50 12.26 -17.28
CA GLU A 130 -17.81 13.48 -16.84
C GLU A 130 -17.34 13.34 -15.39
N ARG A 131 -18.12 12.66 -14.55
CA ARG A 131 -17.71 12.36 -13.18
C ARG A 131 -16.51 11.41 -13.13
N ILE A 132 -16.49 10.40 -14.00
CA ILE A 132 -15.33 9.50 -14.13
C ILE A 132 -14.10 10.31 -14.60
N ALA A 133 -14.27 11.23 -15.55
CA ALA A 133 -13.20 12.12 -15.98
C ALA A 133 -12.67 12.99 -14.83
N ARG A 134 -13.56 13.52 -13.98
CA ARG A 134 -13.19 14.28 -12.78
C ARG A 134 -12.38 13.43 -11.81
N LEU A 135 -12.83 12.22 -11.50
CA LEU A 135 -12.11 11.29 -10.62
C LEU A 135 -10.67 11.06 -11.13
N ARG A 136 -10.53 10.75 -12.43
CA ARG A 136 -9.22 10.51 -13.05
C ARG A 136 -8.33 11.75 -13.11
N ALA A 137 -8.90 12.94 -13.06
CA ALA A 137 -8.15 14.19 -13.02
C ALA A 137 -7.79 14.61 -11.58
N ALA A 138 -8.46 14.06 -10.57
CA ALA A 138 -8.29 14.44 -9.18
C ALA A 138 -7.12 13.72 -8.49
N ALA A 139 -6.77 12.50 -8.94
CA ALA A 139 -5.68 11.72 -8.37
C ALA A 139 -5.04 10.77 -9.39
N ASP A 140 -3.77 10.47 -9.18
CA ASP A 140 -3.07 9.36 -9.84
C ASP A 140 -3.41 8.02 -9.15
N PHE A 141 -3.65 6.99 -9.96
CA PHE A 141 -3.92 5.64 -9.48
C PHE A 141 -2.74 4.73 -9.78
N ALA A 142 -2.00 4.36 -8.75
CA ALA A 142 -0.80 3.53 -8.85
C ALA A 142 -1.01 2.16 -8.18
N ILE A 143 -0.58 1.09 -8.87
CA ILE A 143 -0.54 -0.26 -8.30
C ILE A 143 0.91 -0.57 -7.93
N TYR A 144 1.20 -0.59 -6.64
CA TYR A 144 2.49 -1.00 -6.11
C TYR A 144 2.50 -2.49 -5.82
N THR A 145 3.53 -3.19 -6.29
CA THR A 145 3.65 -4.64 -6.17
C THR A 145 4.99 -5.04 -5.54
N PRO A 146 5.13 -4.97 -4.19
CA PRO A 146 6.31 -5.49 -3.52
C PRO A 146 6.53 -6.97 -3.86
N GLY A 147 7.75 -7.32 -4.30
CA GLY A 147 8.09 -8.70 -4.69
C GLY A 147 7.54 -9.16 -6.04
N SER A 148 7.00 -8.26 -6.85
CA SER A 148 6.51 -8.57 -8.20
C SER A 148 6.74 -7.40 -9.15
N GLU A 149 6.93 -7.71 -10.44
CA GLU A 149 7.10 -6.72 -11.50
C GLU A 149 5.81 -6.48 -12.30
N ALA A 150 4.67 -6.96 -11.80
CA ALA A 150 3.37 -6.82 -12.47
C ALA A 150 2.82 -5.38 -12.43
N GLY A 151 3.20 -4.59 -11.43
CA GLY A 151 2.90 -3.16 -11.31
C GLY A 151 4.18 -2.36 -11.08
N ILE A 152 4.13 -1.35 -10.21
CA ILE A 152 5.30 -0.58 -9.78
C ILE A 152 6.01 -1.39 -8.67
N PRO A 153 7.23 -1.90 -8.89
CA PRO A 153 7.94 -2.64 -7.86
C PRO A 153 8.31 -1.71 -6.70
N VAL A 154 8.32 -2.25 -5.48
CA VAL A 154 8.72 -1.53 -4.28
C VAL A 154 9.90 -2.24 -3.62
N SER A 155 10.98 -1.48 -3.41
CA SER A 155 12.18 -1.91 -2.71
C SER A 155 12.03 -1.69 -1.21
N ILE A 156 11.98 -2.78 -0.44
CA ILE A 156 11.84 -2.71 1.03
C ILE A 156 13.18 -2.37 1.70
N LEU A 157 14.30 -2.68 1.04
CA LEU A 157 15.63 -2.61 1.65
C LEU A 157 16.34 -1.25 1.56
N ARG A 158 15.81 -0.29 0.78
CA ARG A 158 16.26 1.11 0.87
C ARG A 158 15.81 1.81 2.16
N SER A 159 15.10 1.10 3.06
CA SER A 159 14.63 1.63 4.35
C SER A 159 15.74 1.80 5.42
N LEU A 160 16.97 1.31 5.17
CA LEU A 160 18.09 1.37 6.13
C LEU A 160 18.75 2.77 6.27
N GLU A 161 18.26 3.77 5.53
CA GLU A 161 18.72 5.15 5.63
C GLU A 161 18.21 5.83 6.91
N ALA A 162 18.99 6.79 7.41
CA ALA A 162 18.60 7.62 8.55
C ALA A 162 17.31 8.41 8.27
N PRO A 163 16.52 8.78 9.30
CA PRO A 163 15.38 9.69 9.14
C PRO A 163 15.81 11.03 8.54
N PRO A 164 14.90 11.72 7.80
CA PRO A 164 15.14 13.07 7.34
C PRO A 164 15.60 13.99 8.49
N GLY A 165 16.63 14.80 8.25
CA GLY A 165 17.26 15.62 9.31
C GLY A 165 18.29 14.88 10.17
N GLY A 166 18.46 13.57 9.97
CA GLY A 166 19.43 12.74 10.70
C GLY A 166 18.93 12.30 12.08
N PRO A 167 19.64 11.35 12.74
CA PRO A 167 19.20 10.77 14.00
C PRO A 167 19.19 11.76 15.18
N GLY A 168 19.83 12.92 15.04
CA GLY A 168 19.88 13.97 16.07
C GLY A 168 18.68 14.94 16.03
N ALA A 169 17.95 15.02 14.92
CA ALA A 169 16.81 15.92 14.79
C ALA A 169 15.63 15.45 15.65
N ASP A 170 15.38 14.14 15.66
CA ASP A 170 14.41 13.47 16.54
C ASP A 170 14.96 12.11 17.01
N PRO A 171 15.58 12.06 18.21
CA PRO A 171 16.15 10.83 18.74
C PRO A 171 15.10 9.77 19.13
N GLU A 172 13.83 10.12 19.31
CA GLU A 172 12.77 9.17 19.63
C GLU A 172 12.31 8.48 18.35
N LEU A 173 11.99 9.27 17.31
CA LEU A 173 11.66 8.76 15.98
C LEU A 173 12.78 7.90 15.40
N ALA A 174 14.04 8.31 15.58
CA ALA A 174 15.19 7.53 15.12
C ALA A 174 15.22 6.14 15.79
N ARG A 175 15.01 6.05 17.11
CA ARG A 175 14.99 4.77 17.84
C ARG A 175 13.82 3.89 17.42
N GLU A 176 12.62 4.47 17.25
CA GLU A 176 11.44 3.75 16.77
C GLU A 176 11.66 3.19 15.36
N ARG A 177 12.24 3.99 14.46
CA ARG A 177 12.57 3.56 13.10
C ARG A 177 13.57 2.42 13.08
N ILE A 178 14.63 2.49 13.90
CA ILE A 178 15.60 1.39 14.05
C ILE A 178 14.89 0.12 14.52
N ALA A 179 14.11 0.21 15.60
CA ALA A 179 13.43 -0.94 16.18
C ALA A 179 12.50 -1.62 15.17
N THR A 180 11.66 -0.85 14.48
CA THR A 180 10.75 -1.37 13.45
C THR A 180 11.51 -1.99 12.27
N THR A 181 12.57 -1.32 11.80
CA THR A 181 13.37 -1.82 10.67
C THR A 181 14.06 -3.14 10.99
N VAL A 182 14.64 -3.26 12.19
CA VAL A 182 15.30 -4.50 12.63
C VAL A 182 14.29 -5.62 12.84
N THR A 183 13.14 -5.33 13.45
CA THR A 183 12.06 -6.32 13.62
C THR A 183 11.56 -6.83 12.26
N SER A 184 11.32 -5.94 11.29
CA SER A 184 10.91 -6.35 9.94
C SER A 184 11.99 -7.17 9.24
N LEU A 185 13.26 -6.79 9.35
CA LEU A 185 14.38 -7.53 8.75
C LEU A 185 14.52 -8.94 9.32
N LEU A 186 14.44 -9.08 10.65
CA LEU A 186 14.49 -10.38 11.32
C LEU A 186 13.25 -11.23 10.99
N GLY A 187 12.07 -10.60 10.89
CA GLY A 187 10.85 -11.27 10.43
C GLY A 187 10.97 -11.85 9.01
N LEU A 188 11.66 -11.15 8.09
CA LEU A 188 11.95 -11.67 6.74
C LEU A 188 12.86 -12.90 6.76
N LEU A 189 13.71 -13.05 7.80
CA LEU A 189 14.51 -14.25 8.03
C LEU A 189 13.74 -15.36 8.76
N GLY A 190 12.47 -15.15 9.08
CA GLY A 190 11.68 -16.06 9.89
C GLY A 190 12.08 -16.07 11.37
N LEU A 191 12.76 -15.03 11.84
CA LEU A 191 13.17 -14.88 13.24
C LEU A 191 12.17 -13.99 13.98
N ASP A 192 11.43 -14.57 14.93
CA ASP A 192 10.59 -13.82 15.86
C ASP A 192 11.44 -13.26 16.99
N ALA A 193 11.92 -12.03 16.80
CA ALA A 193 12.89 -11.40 17.67
C ALA A 193 12.25 -10.34 18.58
N ASP A 194 12.46 -10.49 19.89
CA ASP A 194 12.06 -9.50 20.89
C ASP A 194 13.10 -8.36 20.93
N PRO A 195 12.69 -7.08 20.78
CA PRO A 195 13.61 -5.94 20.73
C PRO A 195 14.52 -5.77 21.96
N ILE A 196 14.14 -6.35 23.10
CA ILE A 196 14.85 -6.21 24.38
C ILE A 196 15.67 -7.47 24.69
N ARG A 197 15.24 -8.64 24.24
CA ARG A 197 15.84 -9.93 24.64
C ARG A 197 16.69 -10.58 23.55
N SER A 198 16.37 -10.38 22.28
CA SER A 198 17.05 -11.05 21.17
C SER A 198 18.40 -10.39 20.88
N ARG A 199 19.47 -11.19 20.93
CA ARG A 199 20.85 -10.70 20.74
C ARG A 199 21.07 -10.17 19.33
N GLU A 200 20.42 -10.79 18.35
CA GLU A 200 20.40 -10.40 16.94
C GLU A 200 19.80 -9.01 16.78
N HIS A 201 18.65 -8.77 17.43
CA HIS A 201 17.95 -7.48 17.38
C HIS A 201 18.80 -6.38 18.00
N ILE A 202 19.33 -6.61 19.20
CA ILE A 202 20.17 -5.65 19.90
C ILE A 202 21.43 -5.33 19.08
N LEU A 203 22.09 -6.33 18.50
CA LEU A 203 23.28 -6.12 17.67
C LEU A 203 22.95 -5.26 16.45
N LEU A 204 21.94 -5.65 15.67
CA LEU A 204 21.56 -4.93 14.45
C LEU A 204 21.15 -3.49 14.76
N SER A 205 20.35 -3.30 15.82
CA SER A 205 19.95 -1.97 16.28
C SER A 205 21.15 -1.11 16.66
N THR A 206 22.14 -1.69 17.35
CA THR A 206 23.39 -1.00 17.73
C THR A 206 24.23 -0.61 16.52
N ILE A 207 24.34 -1.50 15.52
CA ILE A 207 25.08 -1.26 14.28
C ILE A 207 24.44 -0.11 13.48
N ILE A 208 23.11 -0.14 13.33
CA ILE A 208 22.38 0.90 12.59
C ILE A 208 22.49 2.24 13.30
N ASP A 209 22.27 2.29 14.62
CA ASP A 209 22.40 3.51 15.43
C ASP A 209 23.82 4.12 15.30
N ALA A 210 24.86 3.29 15.42
CA ALA A 210 26.24 3.74 15.29
C ALA A 210 26.54 4.31 13.89
N SER A 211 26.05 3.66 12.83
CA SER A 211 26.24 4.14 11.46
C SER A 211 25.51 5.45 11.19
N TRP A 212 24.26 5.58 11.64
CA TRP A 212 23.49 6.81 11.50
C TRP A 212 24.12 7.98 12.27
N LYS A 213 24.60 7.75 13.50
CA LYS A 213 25.33 8.76 14.29
C LYS A 213 26.64 9.19 13.63
N ALA A 214 27.27 8.30 12.87
CA ALA A 214 28.45 8.61 12.07
C ALA A 214 28.13 9.29 10.73
N GLY A 215 26.86 9.59 10.44
CA GLY A 215 26.42 10.21 9.18
C GLY A 215 26.57 9.29 7.97
N ARG A 216 26.58 7.96 8.18
CA ARG A 216 26.74 6.97 7.11
C ARG A 216 25.40 6.30 6.81
N GLY A 217 25.00 6.31 5.55
CA GLY A 217 23.91 5.47 5.05
C GLY A 217 24.31 4.00 5.10
N LEU A 218 23.31 3.13 5.29
CA LEU A 218 23.49 1.68 5.26
C LEU A 218 22.70 1.10 4.09
N ASP A 219 23.32 0.15 3.41
CA ASP A 219 22.62 -0.83 2.58
C ASP A 219 22.79 -2.23 3.21
N LEU A 220 22.13 -3.24 2.62
CA LEU A 220 22.18 -4.59 3.19
C LEU A 220 23.58 -5.22 3.07
N GLY A 221 24.35 -4.87 2.05
CA GLY A 221 25.73 -5.37 1.87
C GLY A 221 26.65 -4.85 2.98
N LEU A 222 26.60 -3.56 3.26
CA LEU A 222 27.35 -2.92 4.33
C LEU A 222 26.88 -3.40 5.70
N LEU A 223 25.57 -3.62 5.90
CA LEU A 223 25.06 -4.23 7.13
C LEU A 223 25.63 -5.63 7.35
N ILE A 224 25.65 -6.50 6.33
CA ILE A 224 26.25 -7.84 6.42
C ILE A 224 27.74 -7.78 6.78
N GLN A 225 28.49 -6.83 6.22
CA GLN A 225 29.89 -6.59 6.58
C GLN A 225 30.03 -6.14 8.03
N GLN A 226 29.18 -5.19 8.47
CA GLN A 226 29.20 -4.68 9.84
C GLN A 226 28.70 -5.71 10.86
N ILE A 227 27.89 -6.69 10.50
CA ILE A 227 27.56 -7.79 11.44
C ILE A 227 28.81 -8.63 11.72
N GLN A 228 29.62 -8.92 10.70
CA GLN A 228 30.86 -9.68 10.87
C GLN A 228 31.93 -8.88 11.63
N ALA A 229 32.03 -7.58 11.34
CA ALA A 229 32.93 -6.64 12.00
C ALA A 229 32.18 -5.40 12.53
N PRO A 230 31.48 -5.51 13.67
CA PRO A 230 30.69 -4.40 14.20
C PRO A 230 31.54 -3.18 14.54
N PRO A 231 31.04 -1.96 14.27
CA PRO A 231 31.74 -0.71 14.60
C PRO A 231 31.70 -0.41 16.11
N VAL A 232 31.45 -1.42 16.96
CA VAL A 232 31.32 -1.31 18.42
C VAL A 232 32.10 -2.43 19.10
N ALA A 233 32.80 -2.11 20.18
CA ALA A 233 33.54 -3.10 20.97
C ALA A 233 32.68 -3.76 22.06
N ARG A 234 31.59 -3.10 22.47
CA ARG A 234 30.72 -3.50 23.59
C ARG A 234 29.26 -3.28 23.24
N VAL A 235 28.40 -4.12 23.83
CA VAL A 235 26.95 -3.97 23.82
C VAL A 235 26.48 -3.87 25.27
N GLY A 236 25.96 -2.71 25.65
CA GLY A 236 25.74 -2.39 27.06
C GLY A 236 27.05 -2.45 27.85
N VAL A 237 27.08 -3.30 28.88
CA VAL A 237 28.27 -3.49 29.75
C VAL A 237 29.16 -4.66 29.33
N LEU A 238 28.73 -5.49 28.38
CA LEU A 238 29.43 -6.70 27.97
C LEU A 238 30.32 -6.45 26.74
N ASP A 239 31.46 -7.13 26.69
CA ASP A 239 32.28 -7.23 25.48
C ASP A 239 31.51 -7.95 24.37
N LEU A 240 31.65 -7.45 23.14
CA LEU A 240 30.93 -7.95 21.97
C LEU A 240 31.12 -9.46 21.79
N GLU A 241 32.33 -9.96 21.99
CA GLU A 241 32.64 -11.38 21.82
C GLU A 241 31.96 -12.26 22.88
N SER A 242 31.70 -11.74 24.08
CA SER A 242 30.93 -12.45 25.11
C SER A 242 29.43 -12.35 24.87
N PHE A 243 28.94 -11.21 24.37
CA PHE A 243 27.53 -10.98 24.11
C PHE A 243 27.03 -11.77 22.90
N PHE A 244 27.72 -11.64 21.76
CA PHE A 244 27.34 -12.25 20.48
C PHE A 244 28.60 -12.67 19.71
N PRO A 245 29.14 -13.88 19.95
CA PRO A 245 30.43 -14.34 19.45
C PRO A 245 30.59 -14.32 17.93
N ALA A 246 31.83 -14.37 17.45
CA ALA A 246 32.14 -14.31 16.01
C ALA A 246 31.41 -15.38 15.18
N LYS A 247 31.22 -16.57 15.76
CA LYS A 247 30.47 -17.66 15.12
C LYS A 247 29.00 -17.28 14.90
N ASP A 248 28.32 -16.82 15.96
CA ASP A 248 26.91 -16.41 15.90
C ASP A 248 26.73 -15.21 14.94
N ARG A 249 27.67 -14.25 14.95
CA ARG A 249 27.70 -13.13 13.99
C ARG A 249 27.79 -13.61 12.55
N PHE A 250 28.67 -14.58 12.29
CA PHE A 250 28.82 -15.16 10.95
C PHE A 250 27.54 -15.88 10.50
N GLU A 251 26.89 -16.65 11.38
CA GLU A 251 25.62 -17.32 11.09
C GLU A 251 24.49 -16.33 10.75
N LEU A 252 24.38 -15.22 11.48
CA LEU A 252 23.43 -14.14 11.18
C LEU A 252 23.73 -13.47 9.84
N ALA A 253 25.00 -13.14 9.58
CA ALA A 253 25.44 -12.54 8.32
C ALA A 253 25.15 -13.46 7.12
N MET A 254 25.38 -14.77 7.27
CA MET A 254 25.06 -15.77 6.25
C MET A 254 23.57 -15.88 6.00
N SER A 255 22.74 -15.77 7.03
CA SER A 255 21.27 -15.81 6.90
C SER A 255 20.77 -14.63 6.07
N LEU A 256 21.28 -13.42 6.32
CA LEU A 256 20.98 -12.23 5.50
C LEU A 256 21.52 -12.34 4.07
N ASN A 257 22.72 -12.90 3.91
CA ASN A 257 23.27 -13.13 2.57
C ASN A 257 22.43 -14.13 1.76
N ASN A 258 21.92 -15.19 2.40
CA ASN A 258 21.06 -16.16 1.74
C ASN A 258 19.73 -15.55 1.31
N LEU A 259 19.17 -14.62 2.11
CA LEU A 259 18.00 -13.84 1.71
C LEU A 259 18.30 -13.03 0.45
N LEU A 260 19.41 -12.29 0.40
CA LEU A 260 19.86 -11.53 -0.77
C LEU A 260 20.08 -12.39 -2.01
N ALA A 261 20.68 -13.56 -1.84
CA ALA A 261 21.01 -14.47 -2.93
C ALA A 261 19.80 -15.29 -3.42
N SER A 262 18.67 -15.24 -2.71
CA SER A 262 17.46 -15.96 -3.10
C SER A 262 16.88 -15.36 -4.39
N PRO A 263 16.66 -16.16 -5.45
CA PRO A 263 16.08 -15.67 -6.71
C PRO A 263 14.73 -14.97 -6.53
N GLY A 264 13.91 -15.44 -5.59
CA GLY A 264 12.61 -14.83 -5.29
C GLY A 264 12.70 -13.50 -4.53
N PHE A 265 13.85 -13.18 -3.95
CA PHE A 265 14.06 -11.95 -3.20
C PHE A 265 14.58 -10.79 -4.07
N GLY A 266 15.10 -11.09 -5.27
CA GLY A 266 15.54 -10.08 -6.23
C GLY A 266 14.48 -9.00 -6.51
N ALA A 267 13.23 -9.42 -6.69
CA ALA A 267 12.09 -8.52 -6.94
C ALA A 267 11.73 -7.59 -5.76
N TRP A 268 12.23 -7.88 -4.55
CA TRP A 268 12.05 -7.04 -3.36
C TRP A 268 13.17 -5.99 -3.19
N MET A 269 14.22 -6.09 -4.01
CA MET A 269 15.35 -5.15 -4.01
C MET A 269 15.20 -4.08 -5.09
N THR A 270 14.42 -4.36 -6.14
CA THR A 270 14.20 -3.47 -7.28
C THR A 270 12.95 -2.60 -7.06
N GLY A 271 12.94 -1.43 -7.70
CA GLY A 271 11.80 -0.51 -7.68
C GLY A 271 11.95 0.72 -6.81
N GLU A 272 10.82 1.39 -6.60
CA GLU A 272 10.72 2.62 -5.80
C GLU A 272 11.03 2.32 -4.32
N PRO A 273 11.73 3.19 -3.60
CA PRO A 273 11.89 3.03 -2.16
C PRO A 273 10.52 3.09 -1.47
N LEU A 274 10.36 2.36 -0.37
CA LEU A 274 9.19 2.49 0.50
C LEU A 274 9.22 3.86 1.23
N ASP A 275 8.81 4.90 0.54
CA ASP A 275 8.69 6.27 1.02
C ASP A 275 7.23 6.70 0.95
N VAL A 276 6.55 6.72 2.11
CA VAL A 276 5.12 7.03 2.21
C VAL A 276 4.76 8.38 1.59
N GLN A 277 5.65 9.37 1.68
CA GLN A 277 5.40 10.69 1.08
C GLN A 277 5.30 10.58 -0.44
N ARG A 278 6.21 9.82 -1.06
CA ARG A 278 6.20 9.59 -2.52
C ARG A 278 5.10 8.65 -3.00
N LEU A 279 4.59 7.79 -2.10
CA LEU A 279 3.45 6.93 -2.40
C LEU A 279 2.12 7.69 -2.36
N LEU A 280 2.02 8.73 -1.52
CA LEU A 280 0.79 9.53 -1.36
C LEU A 280 0.75 10.74 -2.29
N TYR A 281 1.89 11.33 -2.61
CA TYR A 281 1.98 12.62 -3.30
C TYR A 281 2.89 12.53 -4.51
N THR A 282 2.51 13.25 -5.57
CA THR A 282 3.35 13.40 -6.76
C THR A 282 4.45 14.42 -6.50
N SER A 283 5.40 14.58 -7.43
CA SER A 283 6.39 15.66 -7.33
C SER A 283 5.78 17.07 -7.38
N GLU A 284 4.55 17.21 -7.87
CA GLU A 284 3.86 18.50 -7.98
C GLU A 284 3.14 18.91 -6.69
N GLY A 285 3.02 17.99 -5.72
CA GLY A 285 2.21 18.16 -4.51
C GLY A 285 0.93 17.36 -4.61
#